data_AF-A0A7S0F4V6-F1
#
_entry.id   AF-A0A7S0F4V6-F1
#
_cell.length_a   1.000
_cell.length_b   1.000
_cell.length_c   1.000
_cell.angle_alpha   90.00
_cell.angle_beta   90.00
_cell.angle_gamma   90.00
#
_symmetry.space_group_name_H-M   'P 1'
#
loop_
_entity.id
_entity.type
_entity.pdbx_description
1 polymer ?
#
loop_
_entity_poly.entity_id
_entity_poly.type
_entity_poly.pdbx_seq_one_letter_code
_entity_poly.pdbx_strand_id
1 'polypeptide(L)'
;LESIMCALMFLRLYHIWNWLENATYLRYFDLEDSYMVGDHATIVMSQESATSHRTLAFKVAMTRNPGSIVLFVVFLLLGSMTYIMRIAEGPAYMPHSVYIWDQMWVILTQATTGYSSSVPKTHIGRMAAVVVMLWMPLIIAFITASTTKKLNLNPDEEKMMVSIDN
;
A
#
# COMPACT_ATOMS: atom_id res chain seq x y z
N LEU A 1 9.75 -28.28 5.50
CA LEU A 1 10.23 -27.37 6.57
C LEU A 1 10.68 -26.03 5.98
N GLU A 2 11.47 -26.04 4.92
CA GLU A 2 12.01 -24.86 4.23
C GLU A 2 10.93 -23.90 3.71
N SER A 3 9.84 -24.43 3.15
CA SER A 3 8.68 -23.63 2.69
C SER A 3 7.99 -22.84 3.81
N ILE A 4 7.92 -23.41 5.03
CA ILE A 4 7.33 -22.74 6.20
C ILE A 4 8.27 -21.66 6.73
N MET A 5 9.59 -21.92 6.73
CA MET A 5 10.60 -20.92 7.07
C MET A 5 10.58 -19.74 6.09
N CYS A 6 10.33 -20.00 4.81
CA CYS A 6 10.19 -18.96 3.79
C CYS A 6 8.90 -18.13 3.98
N ALA A 7 7.79 -18.77 4.36
CA ALA A 7 6.56 -18.04 4.74
C ALA A 7 6.77 -17.16 5.98
N LEU A 8 7.56 -17.61 6.97
CA LEU A 8 7.93 -16.80 8.14
C LEU A 8 8.82 -15.60 7.80
N MET A 9 9.51 -15.60 6.65
CA MET A 9 10.25 -14.40 6.21
C MET A 9 9.33 -13.22 5.91
N PHE A 10 8.03 -13.44 5.63
CA PHE A 10 7.05 -12.35 5.49
C PHE A 10 6.73 -11.63 6.79
N LEU A 11 7.03 -12.22 7.95
CA LEU A 11 6.98 -11.51 9.22
C LEU A 11 7.96 -10.33 9.23
N ARG A 12 9.01 -10.37 8.39
CA ARG A 12 9.93 -9.25 8.18
C ARG A 12 9.34 -8.11 7.35
N LEU A 13 8.19 -8.28 6.69
CA LEU A 13 7.45 -7.16 6.11
C LEU A 13 7.01 -6.16 7.19
N TYR A 14 6.84 -6.61 8.43
CA TYR A 14 6.64 -5.71 9.57
C TYR A 14 7.83 -4.76 9.76
N HIS A 15 9.07 -5.23 9.57
CA HIS A 15 10.24 -4.35 9.63
C HIS A 15 10.26 -3.34 8.50
N ILE A 16 9.79 -3.71 7.30
CA ILE A 16 9.65 -2.79 6.17
C ILE A 16 8.57 -1.73 6.46
N TRP A 17 7.45 -2.12 7.06
CA TRP A 17 6.41 -1.20 7.52
C TRP A 17 6.93 -0.25 8.62
N ASN A 18 7.60 -0.79 9.63
CA ASN A 18 8.20 -0.03 10.72
C ASN A 18 9.29 0.93 10.21
N TRP A 19 10.07 0.49 9.21
CA TRP A 19 11.05 1.33 8.54
C TRP A 19 10.39 2.43 7.71
N LEU A 20 9.33 2.13 6.96
CA LEU A 20 8.57 3.13 6.20
C LEU A 20 8.01 4.22 7.13
N GLU A 21 7.45 3.81 8.27
CA GLU A 21 6.88 4.71 9.27
C GLU A 21 7.94 5.57 9.97
N ASN A 22 9.11 5.01 10.27
CA ASN A 22 10.24 5.78 10.79
C ASN A 22 10.85 6.70 9.72
N ALA A 23 10.93 6.26 8.47
CA ALA A 23 11.47 7.06 7.37
C ALA A 23 10.56 8.25 7.03
N THR A 24 9.24 8.07 7.08
CA THR A 24 8.30 9.18 6.93
C THR A 24 8.32 10.10 8.14
N TYR A 25 8.43 9.56 9.36
CA TYR A 25 8.57 10.38 10.56
C TYR A 25 9.81 11.28 10.48
N LEU A 26 10.99 10.72 10.18
CA LEU A 26 12.22 11.49 10.02
C LEU A 26 12.09 12.51 8.88
N ARG A 27 11.51 12.14 7.74
CA ARG A 27 11.41 13.08 6.61
C ARG A 27 10.49 14.28 6.84
N TYR A 28 9.47 14.15 7.70
CA TYR A 28 8.47 15.21 7.91
C TYR A 28 8.55 15.89 9.28
N PHE A 29 9.15 15.24 10.28
CA PHE A 29 9.27 15.73 11.65
C PHE A 29 10.74 15.79 12.11
N ASP A 30 11.70 15.88 11.18
CA ASP A 30 13.07 16.17 11.57
C ASP A 30 13.13 17.56 12.22
N LEU A 31 13.44 17.58 13.52
CA LEU A 31 13.62 18.84 14.23
C LEU A 31 14.83 19.58 13.68
N GLU A 32 15.90 18.89 13.29
CA GLU A 32 17.14 19.52 12.86
C GLU A 32 16.95 20.32 11.56
N ASP A 33 16.33 19.69 10.55
CA ASP A 33 16.00 20.34 9.27
C ASP A 33 14.96 21.45 9.44
N SER A 34 13.95 21.27 10.31
CA SER A 34 12.95 22.30 10.61
C SER A 34 13.56 23.52 11.33
N TYR A 35 14.53 23.28 12.22
CA TYR A 35 15.29 24.35 12.88
C TYR A 35 16.18 25.12 11.89
N MET A 36 16.80 24.44 10.92
CA MET A 36 17.62 25.08 9.90
C MET A 36 16.81 25.91 8.90
N VAL A 37 15.59 25.47 8.57
CA VAL A 37 14.67 26.17 7.65
C VAL A 37 13.91 27.31 8.36
N GLY A 38 13.88 27.32 9.70
CA GLY A 38 13.19 28.35 10.50
C GLY A 38 11.67 28.18 10.50
N ASP A 39 11.17 26.97 10.22
CA ASP A 39 9.74 26.70 10.14
C ASP A 39 9.17 26.43 11.55
N HIS A 40 8.87 27.52 12.26
CA HIS A 40 8.42 27.49 13.65
C HIS A 40 7.13 26.69 13.87
N ALA A 41 6.27 26.56 12.86
CA ALA A 41 5.03 25.79 12.95
C ALA A 41 5.32 24.28 13.12
N THR A 42 6.27 23.75 12.37
CA THR A 42 6.67 22.33 12.43
C THR A 42 7.38 22.01 13.76
N ILE A 43 8.17 22.94 14.30
CA ILE A 43 8.86 22.81 15.59
C ILE A 43 7.86 22.75 16.76
N VAL A 44 6.87 23.66 16.77
CA VAL A 44 5.83 23.68 17.82
C VAL A 44 4.96 22.42 17.75
N MET A 45 4.55 22.01 16.54
CA MET A 45 3.77 20.77 16.35
C MET A 45 4.55 19.50 16.70
N SER A 46 5.88 19.51 16.63
CA SER A 46 6.73 18.39 17.07
C SER A 46 6.91 18.34 18.59
N GLN A 47 6.85 19.47 19.28
CA GLN A 47 7.01 19.56 20.74
C GLN A 47 5.73 19.22 21.51
N GLU A 48 4.57 19.33 20.86
CA GLU A 48 3.30 19.00 21.47
C GLU A 48 3.14 17.46 21.56
N SER A 49 3.16 16.93 22.79
CA SER A 49 3.17 15.48 23.07
C SER A 49 1.95 14.72 22.52
N ALA A 50 0.88 15.43 22.15
CA ALA A 50 -0.35 14.85 21.60
C ALA A 50 -0.31 14.65 20.07
N THR A 51 0.59 15.34 19.36
CA THR A 51 0.75 15.25 17.89
C THR A 51 1.97 14.43 17.48
N SER A 52 2.88 14.14 18.42
CA SER A 52 4.03 13.22 18.27
C SER A 52 3.61 11.73 18.24
N HIS A 53 2.61 11.40 17.44
CA HIS A 53 2.20 10.01 17.24
C HIS A 53 2.52 9.58 15.81
N ARG A 54 3.06 8.37 15.68
CA ARG A 54 3.46 7.79 14.39
C ARG A 54 2.30 7.66 13.39
N THR A 55 1.07 7.57 13.90
CA THR A 55 -0.18 7.63 13.12
C THR A 55 -0.39 8.98 12.43
N LEU A 56 0.05 10.08 13.04
CA LEU A 56 -0.02 11.43 12.47
C LEU A 56 1.00 11.58 11.34
N ALA A 57 2.23 11.10 11.52
CA ALA A 57 3.24 11.08 10.46
C ALA A 57 2.78 10.29 9.23
N PHE A 58 2.17 9.11 9.45
CA PHE A 58 1.55 8.35 8.37
C PHE A 58 0.42 9.13 7.68
N LYS A 59 -0.47 9.78 8.45
CA LYS A 59 -1.58 10.57 7.90
C LYS A 59 -1.09 11.78 7.08
N VAL A 60 -0.02 12.45 7.52
CA VAL A 60 0.62 13.56 6.79
C VAL A 60 1.24 13.06 5.49
N ALA A 61 2.00 11.95 5.53
CA ALA A 61 2.58 11.34 4.35
C ALA A 61 1.50 10.95 3.33
N MET A 62 0.40 10.36 3.80
CA MET A 62 -0.75 9.96 2.98
C MET A 62 -1.50 11.16 2.38
N THR A 63 -1.51 12.31 3.05
CA THR A 63 -2.13 13.54 2.51
C THR A 63 -1.27 14.17 1.41
N ARG A 64 0.06 14.14 1.56
CA ARG A 64 0.98 14.77 0.60
C ARG A 64 1.11 13.96 -0.70
N ASN A 65 1.35 12.65 -0.59
CA ASN A 65 1.58 11.76 -1.73
C ASN A 65 0.79 10.44 -1.63
N PRO A 66 -0.55 10.48 -1.66
CA PRO A 66 -1.39 9.29 -1.48
C PRO A 66 -1.14 8.22 -2.53
N GLY A 67 -0.98 8.61 -3.80
CA GLY A 67 -0.83 7.66 -4.91
C GLY A 67 0.44 6.80 -4.81
N SER A 68 1.57 7.39 -4.42
CA SER A 68 2.85 6.67 -4.29
C SER A 68 2.80 5.64 -3.15
N ILE A 69 2.23 6.03 -2.01
CA ILE A 69 2.09 5.14 -0.85
C ILE A 69 1.16 3.97 -1.15
N VAL A 70 0.03 4.23 -1.80
CA VAL A 70 -0.92 3.16 -2.15
C VAL A 70 -0.32 2.20 -3.17
N LEU A 71 0.38 2.73 -4.19
CA LEU A 71 1.08 1.90 -5.17
C LEU A 71 2.10 0.98 -4.48
N PHE A 72 2.89 1.53 -3.54
CA PHE A 72 3.84 0.74 -2.77
C PHE A 72 3.16 -0.38 -1.97
N VAL A 73 2.04 -0.09 -1.29
CA VAL A 73 1.26 -1.08 -0.53
C VAL A 73 0.68 -2.16 -1.46
N VAL A 74 0.13 -1.79 -2.62
CA VAL A 74 -0.38 -2.73 -3.62
C VAL A 74 0.71 -3.66 -4.12
N PHE A 75 1.88 -3.11 -4.45
CA PHE A 75 3.01 -3.89 -4.93
C PHE A 75 3.50 -4.89 -3.88
N LEU A 76 3.58 -4.46 -2.62
CA LEU A 76 3.96 -5.32 -1.49
C LEU A 76 2.92 -6.43 -1.25
N LEU A 77 1.63 -6.11 -1.28
CA LEU A 77 0.54 -7.06 -1.11
C LEU A 77 0.53 -8.10 -2.26
N LEU A 78 0.53 -7.64 -3.51
CA LEU A 78 0.51 -8.55 -4.67
C LEU A 78 1.78 -9.39 -4.76
N GLY A 79 2.95 -8.79 -4.54
CA GLY A 79 4.23 -9.50 -4.58
C GLY A 79 4.33 -10.59 -3.52
N SER A 80 3.95 -10.28 -2.27
CA SER A 80 3.97 -11.25 -1.17
C SER A 80 2.98 -12.40 -1.40
N MET A 81 1.75 -12.10 -1.81
CA MET A 81 0.72 -13.12 -2.04
C MET A 81 1.01 -13.99 -3.27
N THR A 82 1.59 -13.41 -4.33
CA THR A 82 2.10 -14.15 -5.50
C THR A 82 3.17 -15.16 -5.10
N TYR A 83 4.09 -14.76 -4.22
CA TYR A 83 5.15 -15.65 -3.78
C TYR A 83 4.64 -16.75 -2.83
N ILE A 84 3.68 -16.44 -1.94
CA ILE A 84 3.02 -17.47 -1.12
C ILE A 84 2.28 -18.48 -2.01
N MET A 85 1.57 -18.00 -3.03
CA MET A 85 0.90 -18.86 -4.01
C MET A 85 1.89 -19.78 -4.72
N ARG A 86 3.09 -19.28 -5.06
CA ARG A 86 4.16 -20.08 -5.67
C ARG A 86 4.60 -21.23 -4.79
N ILE A 87 4.83 -20.96 -3.52
CA ILE A 87 5.27 -21.97 -2.56
C ILE A 87 4.15 -23.00 -2.32
N ALA A 88 2.91 -22.54 -2.26
CA ALA A 88 1.75 -23.42 -2.03
C ALA A 88 1.49 -24.36 -3.21
N GLU A 89 1.49 -23.85 -4.44
CA GLU A 89 1.14 -24.60 -5.66
C GLU A 89 2.35 -25.30 -6.32
N GLY A 90 3.58 -24.96 -5.92
CA GLY A 90 4.81 -25.58 -6.42
C GLY A 90 4.85 -27.11 -6.26
N PRO A 91 4.57 -27.67 -5.06
CA PRO A 91 4.52 -29.11 -4.83
C PRO A 91 3.38 -29.84 -5.56
N ALA A 92 2.37 -29.11 -6.03
CA ALA A 92 1.21 -29.68 -6.72
C ALA A 92 1.44 -29.86 -8.24
N TYR A 93 2.64 -29.54 -8.76
CA TYR A 93 3.06 -29.70 -10.17
C TYR A 93 2.02 -29.18 -11.18
N MET A 94 1.45 -28.00 -10.93
CA MET A 94 0.46 -27.42 -11.84
C MET A 94 1.11 -26.77 -13.07
N PRO A 95 0.47 -26.87 -14.26
CA PRO A 95 0.99 -26.25 -15.48
C PRO A 95 1.13 -24.73 -15.33
N HIS A 96 0.29 -24.09 -14.50
CA HIS A 96 0.35 -22.66 -14.21
C HIS A 96 1.34 -22.26 -13.11
N SER A 97 2.12 -23.21 -12.57
CA SER A 97 3.06 -22.98 -11.46
C SER A 97 4.51 -22.91 -11.90
N VAL A 98 4.79 -23.03 -13.20
CA VAL A 98 6.16 -23.03 -13.75
C VAL A 98 6.79 -21.63 -13.63
N TYR A 99 6.08 -20.61 -14.12
CA TYR A 99 6.55 -19.23 -14.14
C TYR A 99 5.88 -18.38 -13.05
N ILE A 100 6.64 -17.44 -12.48
CA ILE A 100 6.14 -16.47 -11.49
C ILE A 100 5.04 -15.58 -12.08
N TRP A 101 5.13 -15.28 -13.38
CA TRP A 101 4.19 -14.43 -14.09
C TRP A 101 2.78 -15.00 -14.13
N ASP A 102 2.65 -16.31 -14.23
CA ASP A 102 1.35 -16.98 -14.25
C ASP A 102 0.70 -16.95 -12.86
N GLN A 103 1.49 -17.15 -11.80
CA GLN A 103 1.02 -17.01 -10.42
C GLN A 103 0.60 -15.57 -10.09
N MET A 104 1.31 -14.58 -10.64
CA MET A 104 0.95 -13.18 -10.50
C MET A 104 -0.38 -12.89 -11.20
N TRP A 105 -0.57 -13.43 -12.40
CA TRP A 105 -1.83 -13.33 -13.14
C TRP A 105 -3.00 -13.97 -12.37
N VAL A 106 -2.81 -15.15 -11.80
CA VAL A 106 -3.83 -15.82 -10.97
C VAL A 106 -4.20 -14.96 -9.77
N ILE A 107 -3.22 -14.49 -8.98
CA ILE A 107 -3.51 -13.65 -7.80
C ILE A 107 -4.20 -12.35 -8.20
N LEU A 108 -3.74 -11.67 -9.25
CA LEU A 108 -4.31 -10.41 -9.72
C LEU A 108 -5.75 -10.58 -10.17
N THR A 109 -6.04 -11.65 -10.90
CA THR A 109 -7.39 -11.92 -11.41
C THR A 109 -8.32 -12.33 -10.26
N GLN A 110 -7.88 -13.19 -9.34
CA GLN A 110 -8.66 -13.52 -8.15
C GLN A 110 -9.00 -12.29 -7.29
N ALA A 111 -8.19 -11.23 -7.37
CA ALA A 111 -8.39 -10.03 -6.59
C ALA A 111 -9.65 -9.21 -6.96
N THR A 112 -10.05 -9.22 -8.24
CA THR A 112 -11.15 -8.36 -8.74
C THR A 112 -12.03 -9.00 -9.80
N THR A 113 -11.51 -9.89 -10.64
CA THR A 113 -12.27 -10.47 -11.78
C THR A 113 -12.72 -11.90 -11.54
N GLY A 114 -11.86 -12.74 -10.96
CA GLY A 114 -12.15 -14.14 -10.64
C GLY A 114 -12.32 -15.03 -11.87
N TYR A 115 -11.40 -14.99 -12.84
CA TYR A 115 -11.46 -15.93 -13.98
C TYR A 115 -11.32 -17.39 -13.53
N SER A 116 -12.08 -18.29 -14.17
CA SER A 116 -12.11 -19.73 -13.86
C SER A 116 -10.99 -20.53 -14.54
N SER A 117 -10.18 -19.91 -15.39
CA SER A 117 -9.14 -20.58 -16.19
C SER A 117 -8.02 -21.19 -15.33
N SER A 118 -7.68 -20.53 -14.22
CA SER A 118 -6.64 -20.98 -13.29
C SER A 118 -7.05 -20.63 -11.86
N VAL A 119 -7.27 -21.64 -11.03
CA VAL A 119 -7.72 -21.50 -9.64
C VAL A 119 -6.80 -22.25 -8.68
N PRO A 120 -6.52 -21.69 -7.48
CA PRO A 120 -5.73 -22.39 -6.47
C PRO A 120 -6.45 -23.64 -5.97
N LYS A 121 -5.77 -24.78 -6.01
CA LYS A 121 -6.34 -26.03 -5.48
C LYS A 121 -5.86 -26.32 -4.06
N THR A 122 -4.71 -25.79 -3.68
CA THR A 122 -4.14 -25.98 -2.34
C THR A 122 -4.88 -25.12 -1.32
N HIS A 123 -5.02 -25.63 -0.08
CA HIS A 123 -5.66 -24.87 1.00
C HIS A 123 -4.95 -23.55 1.31
N ILE A 124 -3.61 -23.55 1.26
CA ILE A 124 -2.78 -22.37 1.51
C ILE A 124 -2.93 -21.36 0.36
N GLY A 125 -2.94 -21.81 -0.90
CA GLY A 125 -3.19 -20.94 -2.05
C GLY A 125 -4.58 -20.30 -2.03
N ARG A 126 -5.59 -21.06 -1.59
CA ARG A 126 -6.95 -20.53 -1.38
C ARG A 126 -7.00 -19.48 -0.27
N MET A 127 -6.27 -19.67 0.83
CA MET A 127 -6.16 -18.66 1.88
C MET A 127 -5.53 -17.37 1.34
N ALA A 128 -4.46 -17.46 0.56
CA ALA A 128 -3.82 -16.29 -0.06
C ALA A 128 -4.78 -15.55 -1.01
N ALA A 129 -5.55 -16.28 -1.82
CA ALA A 129 -6.56 -15.67 -2.69
C ALA A 129 -7.66 -14.95 -1.89
N VAL A 130 -8.16 -15.54 -0.80
CA VAL A 130 -9.18 -14.91 0.07
C VAL A 130 -8.66 -13.62 0.71
N VAL A 131 -7.40 -13.59 1.18
CA VAL A 131 -6.79 -12.38 1.72
C VAL A 131 -6.75 -11.28 0.67
N VAL A 132 -6.32 -11.57 -0.54
CA VAL A 132 -6.25 -10.59 -1.63
C VAL A 132 -7.65 -10.10 -2.03
N MET A 133 -8.64 -11.00 -2.11
CA MET A 133 -10.05 -10.65 -2.36
C MET A 133 -10.63 -9.70 -1.32
N LEU A 134 -10.24 -9.84 -0.05
CA LEU A 134 -10.72 -8.96 1.03
C LEU A 134 -10.03 -7.59 0.97
N TRP A 135 -8.73 -7.55 0.74
CA TRP A 135 -7.94 -6.32 0.81
C TRP A 135 -8.06 -5.42 -0.43
N MET A 136 -8.23 -5.97 -1.63
CA MET A 136 -8.29 -5.14 -2.84
C MET A 136 -9.47 -4.16 -2.90
N PRO A 137 -10.71 -4.54 -2.53
CA PRO A 137 -11.82 -3.58 -2.50
C PRO A 137 -11.55 -2.38 -1.58
N LEU A 138 -10.90 -2.60 -0.43
CA LEU A 138 -10.51 -1.53 0.49
C LEU A 138 -9.50 -0.57 -0.14
N ILE A 139 -8.52 -1.13 -0.85
CA ILE A 139 -7.50 -0.33 -1.56
C ILE A 139 -8.15 0.48 -2.68
N ILE A 140 -9.01 -0.13 -3.48
CA ILE A 140 -9.72 0.55 -4.58
C ILE A 140 -10.55 1.71 -4.03
N ALA A 141 -11.32 1.48 -2.96
CA ALA A 141 -12.11 2.53 -2.31
C ALA A 141 -11.22 3.69 -1.84
N PHE A 142 -10.04 3.39 -1.30
CA PHE A 142 -9.08 4.41 -0.87
C PHE A 142 -8.52 5.21 -2.06
N ILE A 143 -8.15 4.55 -3.15
CA ILE A 143 -7.68 5.21 -4.38
C ILE A 143 -8.77 6.14 -4.93
N THR A 144 -10.01 5.65 -5.01
CA THR A 144 -11.15 6.46 -5.47
C THR A 144 -11.31 7.71 -4.61
N ALA A 145 -11.35 7.58 -3.28
CA ALA A 145 -11.48 8.73 -2.38
C ALA A 145 -10.32 9.73 -2.53
N SER A 146 -9.09 9.24 -2.69
CA SER A 146 -7.93 10.11 -2.92
C SER A 146 -7.99 10.84 -4.26
N THR A 147 -8.44 10.17 -5.32
CA THR A 147 -8.54 10.76 -6.66
C THR A 147 -9.67 11.79 -6.69
N THR A 148 -10.83 11.50 -6.09
CA THR A 148 -11.93 12.46 -5.95
C THR A 148 -11.49 13.74 -5.27
N LYS A 149 -10.72 13.65 -4.18
CA LYS A 149 -10.19 14.86 -3.50
C LYS A 149 -9.26 15.70 -4.37
N LYS A 150 -8.50 15.07 -5.28
CA LYS A 150 -7.60 15.77 -6.20
C LYS A 150 -8.30 16.35 -7.42
N LEU A 151 -9.46 15.80 -7.80
CA LEU A 151 -10.27 16.29 -8.90
C LEU A 151 -11.22 17.43 -8.49
N ASN A 152 -11.48 17.59 -7.20
CA ASN A 152 -12.23 18.74 -6.70
C ASN A 152 -11.39 20.01 -6.89
N LEU A 153 -12.03 21.03 -7.47
CA LEU A 153 -11.43 22.33 -7.72
C LEU A 153 -11.04 23.00 -6.40
N ASN A 154 -9.87 23.64 -6.40
CA ASN A 154 -9.50 24.57 -5.34
C ASN A 154 -10.37 25.84 -5.46
N PRO A 155 -10.77 26.52 -4.37
CA PRO A 155 -11.49 27.80 -4.42
C PRO A 155 -10.93 28.86 -5.37
N ASP A 156 -9.63 28.86 -5.65
CA ASP A 156 -9.03 29.77 -6.64
C ASP A 156 -9.23 29.30 -8.09
N GLU A 157 -9.24 27.99 -8.33
CA GLU A 157 -9.57 27.41 -9.65
C GLU A 157 -11.06 27.59 -9.96
N GLU A 158 -11.92 27.49 -8.94
CA GLU A 158 -13.36 27.75 -9.05
C GLU A 158 -13.63 29.20 -9.45
N LYS A 159 -12.93 30.17 -8.83
CA LYS A 159 -13.02 31.58 -9.22
C LYS A 159 -12.55 31.82 -10.66
N MET A 160 -11.47 31.18 -11.09
CA MET A 160 -10.99 31.29 -12.47
C MET A 160 -11.99 30.69 -13.45
N MET A 161 -12.59 29.54 -13.14
CA MET A 161 -13.62 28.92 -13.97
C MET A 161 -14.83 29.85 -14.16
N VAL A 162 -15.33 30.44 -13.07
CA VAL A 162 -16.44 31.42 -13.13
C VAL A 162 -16.06 32.67 -13.94
N SER A 163 -14.79 33.10 -13.90
CA SER A 163 -14.32 34.24 -14.69
C SER A 163 -14.17 33.95 -16.18
N ILE A 164 -14.00 32.68 -16.58
CA ILE A 164 -13.90 32.24 -17.98
C ILE A 164 -15.29 32.08 -18.60
N ASP A 165 -16.29 31.72 -17.80
CA ASP A 165 -17.68 31.54 -18.24
C ASP A 165 -18.46 32.87 -18.41
N ASN A 166 -17.93 33.99 -17.92
CA ASN A 166 -18.50 35.34 -18.11
C ASN A 166 -17.83 36.09 -19.27
#